data_AF-A0A3M1VVH1-F1
#
_entry.id   AF-A0A3M1VVH1-F1
#
_cell.length_a   1.000
_cell.length_b   1.000
_cell.length_c   1.000
_cell.angle_alpha   90.00
_cell.angle_beta   90.00
_cell.angle_gamma   90.00
#
_symmetry.space_group_name_H-M   'P 1'
#
loop_
_entity.id
_entity.type
_entity.pdbx_description
1 polymer ?
#
loop_
_entity_poly.entity_id
_entity_poly.type
_entity_poly.pdbx_seq_one_letter_code
_entity_poly.pdbx_strand_id
1 'polypeptide(L)' 'MSRQPRSPLGERIARRLAPAPEPLALSPRAGLFAGLAVAEALEALGARVEIRWPNDLYQPQGKVGGI' A
#
# COMPACT_ATOMS: atom_id res chain seq x y z
N MET A 1 -8.41 8.65 -13.72
CA MET A 1 -7.31 8.25 -14.62
C MET A 1 -6.84 6.86 -14.21
N SER A 2 -7.08 5.82 -15.02
CA SER A 2 -6.61 4.47 -14.71
C SER A 2 -5.15 4.33 -15.16
N ARG A 3 -4.23 4.21 -14.19
CA ARG A 3 -2.83 3.87 -14.44
C ARG A 3 -2.66 2.38 -14.12
N GLN A 4 -2.22 1.57 -15.07
CA GLN A 4 -1.87 0.18 -14.78
C GLN A 4 -0.45 0.10 -14.18
N PRO A 5 -0.27 -0.47 -12.98
CA PRO A 5 1.05 -0.73 -12.45
C PRO A 5 1.73 -1.86 -13.24
N ARG A 6 2.98 -1.64 -13.68
CA ARG A 6 3.82 -2.70 -14.26
C ARG A 6 4.10 -3.77 -13.21
N SER A 7 3.77 -5.03 -13.50
CA SER A 7 3.96 -6.15 -12.58
C SER A 7 4.64 -7.33 -13.27
N PRO A 8 5.98 -7.29 -13.42
CA PRO A 8 6.75 -8.44 -13.88
C PRO A 8 6.52 -9.65 -12.97
N LEU A 9 6.50 -10.84 -13.55
CA LEU A 9 6.27 -12.08 -12.81
C LEU A 9 7.40 -12.30 -11.79
N GLY A 10 7.05 -12.55 -10.53
CA GLY A 10 8.00 -12.86 -9.46
C GLY A 10 8.66 -11.66 -8.77
N GLU A 11 8.50 -10.43 -9.28
CA GLU A 11 9.12 -9.24 -8.70
C GLU A 11 8.19 -8.45 -7.76
N ARG A 12 6.89 -8.78 -7.74
CA ARG A 12 5.87 -8.06 -6.96
C ARG A 12 4.88 -8.99 -6.30
N ILE A 13 4.47 -8.61 -5.09
CA ILE A 13 3.31 -9.17 -4.42
C ILE A 13 2.12 -8.26 -4.71
N ALA A 14 1.06 -8.80 -5.32
CA ALA A 14 -0.20 -8.11 -5.54
C ALA A 14 -1.32 -8.89 -4.85
N ARG A 15 -2.04 -8.23 -3.94
CA ARG A 15 -3.14 -8.84 -3.18
C ARG A 15 -4.33 -7.89 -3.20
N ARG A 16 -5.51 -8.40 -3.56
CA ARG A 16 -6.78 -7.69 -3.39
C ARG A 16 -7.44 -8.19 -2.11
N LEU A 17 -7.78 -7.27 -1.23
CA LEU A 17 -8.55 -7.54 -0.01
C LEU A 17 -9.98 -7.05 -0.22
N ALA A 18 -10.95 -7.80 0.32
CA ALA A 18 -12.36 -7.45 0.30
C ALA A 18 -12.89 -7.52 1.74
N PRO A 19 -12.69 -6.46 2.54
CA PRO A 19 -13.22 -6.41 3.90
C PRO A 19 -14.75 -6.38 3.90
N ALA A 20 -15.36 -6.68 5.05
CA ALA A 20 -16.79 -6.54 5.25
C ALA A 20 -17.22 -5.08 4.94
N PRO A 21 -18.44 -4.87 4.42
CA PRO A 21 -18.91 -3.53 4.08
C PRO A 21 -18.91 -2.62 5.31
N GLU A 22 -18.25 -1.48 5.19
CA GLU A 22 -18.16 -0.45 6.21
C GLU A 22 -18.94 0.81 5.79
N PRO A 23 -19.39 1.64 6.75
CA PRO A 23 -19.95 2.95 6.45
C PRO A 23 -19.02 3.78 5.55
N LEU A 24 -19.55 4.43 4.50
CA LEU A 24 -18.76 5.23 3.54
C LEU A 24 -17.87 6.29 4.20
N ALA A 25 -18.30 6.83 5.35
CA ALA A 25 -17.52 7.79 6.14
C ALA A 25 -16.19 7.20 6.69
N LEU A 26 -16.08 5.87 6.79
CA LEU A 26 -14.90 5.16 7.25
C LEU A 26 -13.99 4.71 6.09
N SER A 27 -14.48 4.72 4.86
CA SER A 27 -13.74 4.25 3.69
C SER A 27 -12.39 4.97 3.46
N PRO A 28 -12.26 6.30 3.71
CA PRO A 28 -10.95 6.96 3.59
C PRO A 28 -9.93 6.46 4.64
N ARG A 29 -10.40 5.94 5.78
CA ARG A 29 -9.53 5.39 6.84
C ARG A 29 -9.01 4.02 6.47
N ALA A 30 -9.75 3.23 5.70
CA ALA A 30 -9.31 1.91 5.24
C ALA A 30 -7.98 2.00 4.45
N GLY A 31 -7.84 3.00 3.57
CA GLY A 31 -6.59 3.27 2.86
C GLY A 31 -5.44 3.63 3.81
N LEU A 32 -5.70 4.45 4.83
CA LEU A 32 -4.70 4.80 5.85
C LEU A 32 -4.23 3.59 6.66
N PHE A 33 -5.17 2.78 7.16
CA PHE A 33 -4.82 1.59 7.94
C PHE A 33 -4.10 0.54 7.09
N ALA A 34 -4.52 0.36 5.83
CA ALA A 34 -3.81 -0.53 4.92
C ALA A 34 -2.38 -0.05 4.68
N GLY A 35 -2.17 1.26 4.50
CA GLY A 35 -0.85 1.84 4.32
C GLY A 35 0.05 1.68 5.52
N LEU A 36 -0.49 1.95 6.71
CA LEU A 36 0.22 1.75 7.96
C LEU A 36 0.60 0.29 8.16
N ALA A 37 -0.35 -0.64 8.00
CA ALA A 37 -0.10 -2.07 8.18
C ALA A 37 0.97 -2.61 7.21
N VAL A 38 0.96 -2.16 5.94
CA VAL A 38 2.00 -2.54 4.98
C VAL A 38 3.34 -1.91 5.34
N ALA A 39 3.37 -0.65 5.77
CA ALA A 39 4.60 0.01 6.21
C ALA A 39 5.23 -0.72 7.41
N GLU A 40 4.44 -1.03 8.44
CA GLU A 40 4.89 -1.78 9.62
C GLU A 40 5.41 -3.18 9.25
N ALA A 41 4.72 -3.88 8.34
CA ALA A 41 5.17 -5.19 7.87
C ALA A 41 6.50 -5.10 7.11
N LEU A 42 6.72 -4.06 6.31
CA LEU A 42 7.98 -3.84 5.59
C LEU A 42 9.11 -3.44 6.56
N GLU A 43 8.82 -2.61 7.55
CA GLU A 43 9.77 -2.26 8.62
C GLU A 43 10.19 -3.48 9.44
N ALA A 44 9.27 -4.37 9.77
CA ALA A 44 9.56 -5.63 10.46
C ALA A 44 10.47 -6.56 9.63
N LEU A 45 10.47 -6.43 8.30
CA LEU A 45 11.37 -7.13 7.38
C LEU A 45 12.70 -6.39 7.15
N GLY A 46 12.93 -5.26 7.83
CA GLY A 46 14.16 -4.47 7.77
C GLY A 46 14.17 -3.37 6.69
N ALA A 47 13.04 -3.12 6.02
CA ALA A 47 12.93 -2.05 5.04
C ALA A 47 12.53 -0.73 5.71
N ARG A 48 13.29 0.35 5.48
CA ARG A 48 12.87 1.69 5.89
C ARG A 48 11.95 2.28 4.81
N VAL A 49 10.71 2.57 5.16
CA VAL A 49 9.68 3.04 4.21
C VAL A 49 8.95 4.28 4.73
N GLU A 50 8.52 5.13 3.81
CA GLU A 50 7.69 6.33 4.08
C GLU A 50 6.34 6.20 3.40
N ILE A 51 5.28 6.60 4.11
CA ILE A 51 3.94 6.70 3.54
C ILE A 51 3.80 8.07 2.85
N ARG A 52 3.71 8.06 1.52
CA ARG A 52 3.27 9.21 0.74
C ARG A 52 1.77 9.14 0.54
N TRP A 53 1.06 9.87 1.40
CA TRP A 53 -0.39 9.97 1.37
C TRP A 53 -0.88 10.45 -0.03
N PRO A 54 -1.98 9.87 -0.58
CA PRO A 54 -2.91 8.94 0.08
C PRO A 54 -2.64 7.44 -0.07
N ASN A 55 -1.72 7.03 -0.93
CA ASN A 55 -1.75 5.65 -1.41
C ASN A 55 -0.40 5.08 -1.84
N ASP A 56 0.71 5.76 -1.58
CA ASP A 56 2.02 5.32 -2.06
C ASP A 56 3.01 5.08 -0.92
N LEU A 57 3.86 4.08 -1.12
CA LEU A 57 4.96 3.75 -0.21
C LEU A 57 6.29 3.99 -0.91
N TYR A 58 7.23 4.63 -0.22
CA TYR A 58 8.51 5.05 -0.76
C TYR A 58 9.68 4.59 0.09
N GLN A 59 10.78 4.26 -0.58
CA GLN A 59 12.12 4.20 -0.02
C GLN A 59 12.95 5.36 -0.60
N PRO A 60 14.16 5.64 -0.06
CA PRO A 60 15.03 6.66 -0.64
C PRO A 60 15.30 6.47 -2.15
N GLN A 61 15.31 5.21 -2.61
CA GLN A 61 15.54 4.83 -4.00
C GLN A 61 14.31 4.99 -4.91
N GLY A 62 13.11 5.20 -4.33
CA GLY A 62 11.89 5.45 -5.08
C GLY A 62 10.64 4.73 -4.55
N LYS A 63 9.61 4.72 -5.38
CA LYS A 63 8.31 4.11 -5.07
C LYS A 63 8.42 2.59 -5.03
N VAL A 64 8.01 1.98 -3.93
CA VAL A 64 8.05 0.52 -3.73
C VAL A 64 6.68 -0.13 -3.82
N GLY A 65 5.62 0.62 -3.54
CA GLY A 65 4.27 0.07 -3.48
C GLY A 65 3.19 1.12 -3.59
N GLY A 66 1.97 0.64 -3.76
CA GLY A 66 0.76 1.45 -3.63
C GLY A 66 -0.34 0.63 -2.98
N ILE A 67 -1.29 1.35 -2.37
CA ILE A 67 -2.48 0.84 -1.68
C ILE A 67 -3.67 0.89 -2.63
#